data_AF-A0A4R2ZUK0-F1
#
_entry.id   AF-A0A4R2ZUK0-F1
#
_cell.length_a   1.000
_cell.length_b   1.000
_cell.length_c   1.000
_cell.angle_alpha   90.00
_cell.angle_beta   90.00
_cell.angle_gamma   90.00
#
_symmetry.space_group_name_H-M   'P 1'
#
loop_
_entity.id
_entity.type
_entity.pdbx_description
1 polymer ?
#
loop_
_entity_poly.entity_id
_entity_poly.type
_entity_poly.pdbx_seq_one_letter_code
_entity_poly.pdbx_strand_id
1 'polypeptide(L)'
;MPIDTKSTAAFGQPVSRRGLLRTTVAIAGLALTADLAGPLSATAADDGVVSFTQLSEFLTGYSLDPVLGARFLAALKKRDGDLDASMDALSKLIRQSGVPNMDGFLALTGTEPALTKTATKIVSAWYLGVVGEPEDAELITYAESLMYRPTKGLLTIPSYGPGPNAWGPKPCSKI
;
A
#
# COMPACT_ATOMS: atom_id res chain seq x y z
N MET A 1 63.98 61.69 -19.82
CA MET A 1 63.51 60.91 -18.64
C MET A 1 62.49 61.76 -17.90
N PRO A 2 61.37 61.20 -17.43
CA PRO A 2 61.31 59.94 -16.68
C PRO A 2 60.44 58.84 -17.32
N ILE A 3 60.71 57.61 -16.87
CA ILE A 3 59.79 56.47 -16.89
C ILE A 3 58.95 56.56 -15.61
N ASP A 4 57.67 56.23 -15.69
CA ASP A 4 57.06 55.54 -14.56
C ASP A 4 56.10 54.44 -15.02
N THR A 5 56.21 53.32 -14.31
CA THR A 5 55.71 51.99 -14.63
C THR A 5 54.56 51.70 -13.70
N LYS A 6 53.38 51.34 -14.24
CA LYS A 6 52.35 50.63 -13.46
C LYS A 6 51.80 49.47 -14.28
N SER A 7 52.37 48.30 -14.04
CA SER A 7 51.72 47.02 -14.27
C SER A 7 51.06 46.59 -12.97
N THR A 8 49.81 46.10 -12.99
CA THR A 8 49.36 44.91 -12.24
C THR A 8 47.92 44.53 -12.61
N ALA A 9 47.78 43.26 -13.00
CA ALA A 9 46.67 42.30 -12.86
C ALA A 9 45.29 42.55 -13.50
N ALA A 10 44.97 41.64 -14.43
CA ALA A 10 43.61 41.20 -14.72
C ALA A 10 43.14 40.22 -13.64
N PHE A 11 41.97 40.42 -13.03
CA PHE A 11 41.10 39.35 -12.50
C PHE A 11 39.67 39.88 -12.23
N GLY A 12 38.68 39.11 -12.68
CA GLY A 12 37.35 39.04 -12.08
C GLY A 12 36.30 40.04 -12.60
N GLN A 13 35.44 39.61 -13.52
CA GLN A 13 34.18 40.31 -13.74
C GLN A 13 33.29 40.19 -12.48
N PRO A 14 32.70 41.29 -11.99
CA PRO A 14 31.87 41.24 -10.79
C PRO A 14 30.54 40.56 -11.10
N VAL A 15 30.32 39.40 -10.49
CA VAL A 15 29.01 38.73 -10.47
C VAL A 15 28.02 39.64 -9.74
N SER A 16 27.05 40.19 -10.48
CA SER A 16 26.03 41.07 -9.93
C SER A 16 25.11 40.30 -8.97
N ARG A 17 24.95 40.81 -7.74
CA ARG A 17 24.04 40.24 -6.72
C ARG A 17 22.61 40.08 -7.25
N ARG A 18 22.15 40.97 -8.14
CA ARG A 18 20.83 40.86 -8.80
C ARG A 18 20.76 39.73 -9.83
N GLY A 19 21.89 39.37 -10.45
CA GLY A 19 21.98 38.20 -11.34
C GLY A 19 21.85 36.90 -10.55
N LEU A 20 22.55 36.81 -9.42
CA LEU A 20 22.53 35.64 -8.54
C LEU A 20 21.14 35.40 -7.88
N LEU A 21 20.44 36.47 -7.49
CA LEU A 21 19.07 36.41 -6.95
C LEU A 21 18.03 36.00 -7.99
N ARG A 22 18.21 36.39 -9.26
CA ARG A 22 17.29 36.00 -10.34
C ARG A 22 17.43 34.53 -10.73
N THR A 23 18.66 34.00 -10.74
CA THR A 23 18.91 32.60 -11.05
C THR A 23 18.48 31.65 -9.92
N THR A 24 18.62 32.05 -8.66
CA THR A 24 18.12 31.26 -7.51
C THR A 24 16.59 31.16 -7.47
N VAL A 25 15.86 32.24 -7.81
CA VAL A 25 14.38 32.19 -7.89
C VAL A 25 13.89 31.28 -9.03
N ALA A 26 14.57 31.28 -10.19
CA ALA A 26 14.19 30.44 -11.32
C ALA A 26 14.39 28.93 -11.03
N ILE A 27 15.45 28.57 -10.30
CA ILE A 27 15.72 27.16 -9.94
C ILE A 27 14.79 26.71 -8.79
N ALA A 28 14.50 27.57 -7.82
CA ALA A 28 13.54 27.27 -6.75
C ALA A 28 12.10 27.11 -7.28
N GLY A 29 11.72 27.86 -8.32
CA GLY A 29 10.40 27.76 -8.94
C GLY A 29 10.14 26.42 -9.64
N LEU A 30 11.16 25.79 -10.22
CA LEU A 30 11.01 24.46 -10.84
C LEU A 30 10.96 23.33 -9.79
N ALA A 31 11.69 23.46 -8.69
CA ALA A 31 11.72 22.46 -7.62
C ALA A 31 10.37 22.34 -6.88
N LEU A 32 9.58 23.42 -6.82
CA LEU A 32 8.26 23.42 -6.17
C LEU A 32 7.15 22.72 -6.99
N THR A 33 7.41 22.36 -8.25
CA THR A 33 6.43 21.61 -9.07
C THR A 33 6.65 20.10 -9.06
N ALA A 34 7.84 19.63 -8.66
CA ALA A 34 8.14 18.21 -8.56
C ALA A 34 7.60 17.57 -7.27
N ASP A 35 7.41 18.37 -6.21
CA ASP A 35 6.90 17.89 -4.90
C ASP A 35 5.37 17.92 -4.77
N LEU A 36 4.66 18.42 -5.78
CA LEU A 36 3.19 18.33 -5.86
C LEU A 36 2.72 17.00 -6.47
N ALA A 37 3.65 16.16 -6.95
CA ALA A 37 3.39 14.76 -7.25
C ALA A 37 3.52 13.89 -5.98
N GLY A 38 2.88 14.31 -4.90
CA GLY A 38 2.41 13.34 -3.90
C GLY A 38 1.53 12.31 -4.62
N PRO A 39 1.45 11.04 -4.15
CA PRO A 39 0.76 9.99 -4.90
C PRO A 39 -0.68 10.42 -5.16
N LEU A 40 -0.98 10.74 -6.42
CA LEU A 40 -2.32 11.00 -6.93
C LEU A 40 -3.09 9.67 -6.87
N SER A 41 -3.53 9.29 -5.68
CA SER A 41 -4.47 8.19 -5.47
C SER A 41 -5.89 8.72 -5.61
N ALA A 42 -6.23 9.11 -6.84
CA ALA A 42 -7.60 9.25 -7.29
C ALA A 42 -7.63 8.82 -8.76
N THR A 43 -7.19 7.59 -9.02
CA THR A 43 -7.45 6.95 -10.30
C THR A 43 -8.93 6.60 -10.34
N ALA A 44 -9.60 6.84 -11.47
CA ALA A 44 -10.83 6.12 -11.79
C ALA A 44 -10.59 4.64 -11.43
N ALA A 45 -11.51 4.02 -10.69
CA ALA A 45 -11.31 2.70 -10.13
C ALA A 45 -10.82 1.76 -11.23
N ASP A 46 -9.55 1.38 -11.15
CA ASP A 46 -8.94 0.45 -12.09
C ASP A 46 -9.74 -0.86 -12.02
N ASP A 47 -10.16 -1.38 -13.16
CA ASP A 47 -10.99 -2.59 -13.24
C ASP A 47 -10.31 -3.77 -12.50
N GLY A 48 -8.97 -3.78 -12.49
CA GLY A 48 -8.17 -4.73 -11.71
C GLY A 48 -8.36 -4.57 -10.19
N VAL A 49 -8.38 -3.34 -9.68
CA VAL A 49 -8.62 -3.05 -8.24
C VAL A 49 -10.04 -3.45 -7.85
N VAL A 50 -11.03 -3.15 -8.70
CA VAL A 50 -12.44 -3.53 -8.44
C VAL A 50 -12.56 -5.05 -8.37
N SER A 51 -11.98 -5.75 -9.35
CA SER A 51 -12.00 -7.22 -9.42
C SER A 51 -11.29 -7.87 -8.24
N PHE A 52 -10.11 -7.36 -7.86
CA PHE A 52 -9.37 -7.82 -6.68
C PHE A 52 -10.16 -7.60 -5.39
N THR A 53 -10.80 -6.44 -5.25
CA THR A 53 -11.60 -6.11 -4.06
C THR A 53 -12.78 -7.06 -3.95
N GLN A 54 -13.56 -7.27 -5.02
CA GLN A 54 -14.68 -8.22 -5.02
C GLN A 54 -14.26 -9.66 -4.69
N LEU A 55 -13.15 -10.12 -5.28
CA LEU A 55 -12.59 -11.44 -4.97
C LEU A 55 -12.20 -11.53 -3.49
N SER A 56 -11.53 -10.49 -2.96
CA SER A 56 -11.13 -10.43 -1.55
C SER A 56 -12.32 -10.41 -0.59
N GLU A 57 -13.39 -9.69 -0.93
CA GLU A 57 -14.63 -9.64 -0.14
C GLU A 57 -15.28 -11.02 -0.07
N PHE A 58 -15.33 -11.76 -1.19
CA PHE A 58 -15.80 -13.13 -1.22
C PHE A 58 -14.96 -14.06 -0.32
N LEU A 59 -13.63 -13.99 -0.44
CA LEU A 59 -12.70 -14.86 0.28
C LEU A 59 -12.66 -14.58 1.79
N THR A 60 -12.87 -13.33 2.19
CA THR A 60 -12.78 -12.92 3.60
C THR A 60 -14.13 -12.82 4.30
N GLY A 61 -15.23 -12.72 3.54
CA GLY A 61 -16.57 -12.52 4.06
C GLY A 61 -16.83 -11.11 4.61
N TYR A 62 -15.92 -10.16 4.38
CA TYR A 62 -16.02 -8.79 4.86
C TYR A 62 -16.16 -7.81 3.70
N SER A 63 -16.79 -6.65 3.97
CA SER A 63 -16.63 -5.50 3.08
C SER A 63 -15.28 -4.83 3.32
N LEU A 64 -14.62 -4.45 2.22
CA LEU A 64 -13.23 -4.00 2.21
C LEU A 64 -13.09 -2.60 1.61
N ASP A 65 -12.13 -1.84 2.14
CA ASP A 65 -11.81 -0.51 1.61
C ASP A 65 -11.07 -0.64 0.27
N PRO A 66 -11.61 -0.09 -0.85
CA PRO A 66 -10.96 -0.16 -2.16
C PRO A 66 -9.60 0.55 -2.21
N VAL A 67 -9.35 1.54 -1.34
CA VAL A 67 -8.03 2.21 -1.25
C VAL A 67 -6.99 1.24 -0.70
N LEU A 68 -7.32 0.47 0.34
CA LEU A 68 -6.46 -0.60 0.84
C LEU A 68 -6.36 -1.72 -0.20
N GLY A 69 -7.45 -2.05 -0.89
CA GLY A 69 -7.48 -3.01 -1.99
C GLY A 69 -6.43 -2.70 -3.06
N ALA A 70 -6.34 -1.46 -3.51
CA ALA A 70 -5.34 -1.02 -4.46
C ALA A 70 -3.90 -1.21 -3.95
N ARG A 71 -3.63 -0.92 -2.67
CA ARG A 71 -2.29 -1.07 -2.07
C ARG A 71 -1.89 -2.53 -1.93
N PHE A 72 -2.81 -3.37 -1.45
CA PHE A 72 -2.58 -4.82 -1.37
C PHE A 72 -2.33 -5.42 -2.75
N LEU A 73 -3.15 -5.07 -3.74
CA LEU A 73 -2.98 -5.54 -5.11
C LEU A 73 -1.60 -5.15 -5.67
N ALA A 74 -1.20 -3.89 -5.53
CA ALA A 74 0.11 -3.42 -5.98
C ALA A 74 1.27 -4.19 -5.31
N ALA A 75 1.21 -4.37 -3.99
CA ALA A 75 2.24 -5.10 -3.24
C ALA A 75 2.30 -6.59 -3.59
N LEU A 76 1.16 -7.23 -3.88
CA LEU A 76 1.09 -8.61 -4.34
C LEU A 76 1.68 -8.76 -5.75
N LYS A 77 1.28 -7.88 -6.70
CA LYS A 77 1.77 -7.89 -8.09
C LYS A 77 3.28 -7.65 -8.20
N LYS A 78 3.85 -6.86 -7.30
CA LYS A 78 5.30 -6.63 -7.23
C LYS A 78 6.09 -7.93 -7.03
N ARG A 79 5.50 -8.94 -6.40
CA ARG A 79 6.14 -10.21 -6.00
C ARG A 79 5.68 -11.41 -6.82
N ASP A 80 4.58 -11.27 -7.54
CA ASP A 80 3.96 -12.35 -8.30
C ASP A 80 3.48 -11.83 -9.65
N GLY A 81 4.28 -12.08 -10.69
CA GLY A 81 3.98 -11.67 -12.06
C GLY A 81 2.79 -12.42 -12.67
N ASP A 82 2.46 -13.60 -12.12
CA ASP A 82 1.35 -14.44 -12.59
C ASP A 82 0.07 -14.22 -11.75
N LEU A 83 0.06 -13.21 -10.88
CA LEU A 83 -1.05 -12.95 -9.95
C LEU A 83 -2.35 -12.70 -10.68
N ASP A 84 -2.35 -11.89 -11.75
CA ASP A 84 -3.57 -11.56 -12.50
C ASP A 84 -4.22 -12.83 -13.06
N ALA A 85 -3.43 -13.68 -13.73
CA ALA A 85 -3.90 -14.96 -14.26
C ALA A 85 -4.40 -15.91 -13.15
N SER A 86 -3.72 -15.92 -12.00
CA SER A 86 -4.11 -16.72 -10.84
C SER A 86 -5.44 -16.25 -10.22
N MET A 87 -5.65 -14.94 -10.11
CA MET A 87 -6.89 -14.34 -9.63
C MET A 87 -8.05 -14.57 -10.59
N ASP A 88 -7.81 -14.50 -11.91
CA ASP A 88 -8.81 -14.78 -12.92
C ASP A 88 -9.25 -16.25 -12.89
N ALA A 89 -8.29 -17.18 -12.80
CA ALA A 89 -8.57 -18.60 -12.67
C ALA A 89 -9.36 -18.92 -11.39
N LEU A 90 -8.98 -18.32 -10.26
CA LEU A 90 -9.68 -18.47 -8.99
C LEU A 90 -11.10 -17.90 -9.05
N SER A 91 -11.26 -16.69 -9.59
CA SER A 91 -12.56 -16.04 -9.77
C SER A 91 -13.48 -16.85 -10.68
N LYS A 92 -12.94 -17.42 -11.76
CA LYS A 92 -13.67 -18.30 -12.67
C LYS A 92 -14.15 -19.57 -11.95
N LEU A 93 -13.29 -20.21 -11.17
CA LEU A 93 -13.67 -21.39 -10.37
C LEU A 93 -14.81 -21.07 -9.40
N ILE A 94 -14.70 -19.96 -8.65
CA ILE A 94 -15.73 -19.51 -7.71
C ILE A 94 -17.07 -19.27 -8.41
N ARG A 95 -17.05 -18.59 -9.57
CA ARG A 95 -18.28 -18.32 -10.35
C ARG A 95 -18.89 -19.61 -10.90
N GLN A 96 -18.06 -20.56 -11.36
CA GLN A 96 -18.53 -21.82 -11.93
C GLN A 96 -19.07 -22.79 -10.88
N SER A 97 -18.53 -22.77 -9.66
CA SER A 97 -19.00 -23.63 -8.58
C SER A 97 -20.33 -23.17 -7.98
N GLY A 98 -20.68 -21.88 -8.11
CA GLY A 98 -21.92 -21.32 -7.60
C GLY A 98 -22.01 -21.29 -6.08
N VAL A 99 -20.88 -21.49 -5.38
CA VAL A 99 -20.84 -21.46 -3.92
C VAL A 99 -20.99 -20.02 -3.40
N PRO A 100 -21.74 -19.80 -2.31
CA PRO A 100 -22.12 -18.46 -1.89
C PRO A 100 -21.02 -17.72 -1.11
N ASN A 101 -20.04 -18.44 -0.56
CA ASN A 101 -19.04 -17.90 0.36
C ASN A 101 -17.79 -18.79 0.43
N MET A 102 -16.83 -18.36 1.25
CA MET A 102 -15.57 -19.06 1.48
C MET A 102 -15.74 -20.48 2.05
N ASP A 103 -16.71 -20.72 2.95
CA ASP A 103 -16.96 -22.07 3.49
C ASP A 103 -17.37 -23.05 2.38
N GLY A 104 -18.24 -22.59 1.47
CA GLY A 104 -18.62 -23.35 0.29
C GLY A 104 -17.44 -23.60 -0.66
N PHE A 105 -16.56 -22.61 -0.84
CA PHE A 105 -15.34 -22.77 -1.63
C PHE A 105 -14.39 -23.83 -1.02
N LEU A 106 -14.20 -23.80 0.30
CA LEU A 106 -13.37 -24.77 1.01
C LEU A 106 -13.94 -26.19 0.99
N ALA A 107 -15.26 -26.34 0.81
CA ALA A 107 -15.93 -27.63 0.68
C ALA A 107 -15.83 -28.24 -0.73
N LEU A 108 -15.31 -27.52 -1.73
CA LEU A 108 -15.15 -28.05 -3.09
C LEU A 108 -14.10 -29.17 -3.13
N THR A 109 -14.48 -30.28 -3.76
CA THR A 109 -13.57 -31.41 -3.99
C THR A 109 -12.82 -31.24 -5.30
N GLY A 110 -11.51 -31.55 -5.31
CA GLY A 110 -10.70 -31.52 -6.54
C GLY A 110 -10.24 -30.11 -6.95
N THR A 111 -10.29 -29.14 -6.04
CA THR A 111 -9.69 -27.81 -6.28
C THR A 111 -8.18 -27.93 -6.45
N GLU A 112 -7.66 -27.37 -7.54
CA GLU A 112 -6.22 -27.33 -7.82
C GLU A 112 -5.45 -26.65 -6.66
N PRO A 113 -4.38 -27.26 -6.12
CA PRO A 113 -3.63 -26.71 -4.99
C PRO A 113 -3.11 -25.29 -5.22
N ALA A 114 -2.79 -24.93 -6.47
CA ALA A 114 -2.35 -23.59 -6.85
C ALA A 114 -3.43 -22.52 -6.58
N LEU A 115 -4.71 -22.83 -6.82
CA LEU A 115 -5.81 -21.90 -6.59
C LEU A 115 -6.05 -21.69 -5.09
N THR A 116 -5.98 -22.76 -4.30
CA THR A 116 -6.02 -22.66 -2.84
C THR A 116 -4.85 -21.84 -2.31
N LYS A 117 -3.65 -22.00 -2.88
CA LYS A 117 -2.49 -21.17 -2.52
C LYS A 117 -2.72 -19.69 -2.83
N THR A 118 -3.30 -19.36 -3.98
CA THR A 118 -3.67 -17.98 -4.34
C THR A 118 -4.70 -17.39 -3.37
N ALA A 119 -5.77 -18.15 -3.05
CA ALA A 119 -6.76 -17.74 -2.06
C ALA A 119 -6.12 -17.46 -0.69
N THR A 120 -5.29 -18.40 -0.21
CA THR A 120 -4.55 -18.24 1.06
C THR A 120 -3.63 -17.03 1.02
N LYS A 121 -2.92 -16.77 -0.09
CA LYS A 121 -2.07 -15.58 -0.24
C LYS A 121 -2.87 -14.28 -0.06
N ILE A 122 -4.01 -14.16 -0.72
CA ILE A 122 -4.89 -12.99 -0.64
C ILE A 122 -5.45 -12.83 0.78
N VAL A 123 -5.98 -13.91 1.37
CA VAL A 123 -6.56 -13.88 2.73
C VAL A 123 -5.50 -13.51 3.76
N SER A 124 -4.32 -14.12 3.70
CA SER A 124 -3.21 -13.81 4.62
C SER A 124 -2.79 -12.35 4.56
N ALA A 125 -2.71 -11.76 3.36
CA ALA A 125 -2.39 -10.35 3.19
C ALA A 125 -3.38 -9.45 3.96
N TRP A 126 -4.69 -9.67 3.79
CA TRP A 126 -5.73 -8.90 4.47
C TRP A 126 -5.78 -9.15 5.99
N TYR A 127 -5.61 -10.40 6.43
CA TYR A 127 -5.65 -10.74 7.84
C TYR A 127 -4.48 -10.16 8.62
N LEU A 128 -3.27 -10.24 8.05
CA LEU A 128 -2.06 -9.77 8.72
C LEU A 128 -1.79 -8.28 8.48
N GLY A 129 -2.27 -7.74 7.35
CA GLY A 129 -1.97 -6.37 6.93
C GLY A 129 -0.59 -6.20 6.30
N VAL A 130 0.09 -7.31 6.01
CA VAL A 130 1.47 -7.37 5.51
C VAL A 130 1.51 -8.26 4.27
N VAL A 131 2.32 -7.90 3.28
CA VAL A 131 2.57 -8.69 2.07
C VAL A 131 4.05 -9.00 1.93
N GLY A 132 4.39 -10.24 1.56
CA GLY A 132 5.77 -10.70 1.41
C GLY A 132 6.21 -11.63 2.54
N GLU A 133 7.47 -12.05 2.46
CA GLU A 133 8.14 -12.85 3.48
C GLU A 133 8.92 -11.92 4.43
N PRO A 134 9.39 -12.40 5.61
CA PRO A 134 10.02 -11.55 6.61
C PRO A 134 11.18 -10.67 6.07
N GLU A 135 11.92 -11.13 5.07
CA GLU A 135 13.05 -10.42 4.48
C GLU A 135 12.64 -9.24 3.58
N ASP A 136 11.42 -9.28 3.02
CA ASP A 136 10.90 -8.28 2.07
C ASP A 136 9.49 -7.78 2.43
N ALA A 137 9.07 -8.00 3.68
CA ALA A 137 7.72 -7.71 4.16
C ALA A 137 7.35 -6.23 4.00
N GLU A 138 6.17 -5.99 3.45
CA GLU A 138 5.59 -4.67 3.25
C GLU A 138 4.32 -4.52 4.08
N LEU A 139 4.36 -3.65 5.09
CA LEU A 139 3.21 -3.31 5.92
C LEU A 139 2.26 -2.39 5.12
N ILE A 140 1.10 -2.91 4.77
CA ILE A 140 0.05 -2.18 4.03
C ILE A 140 -0.87 -1.44 4.99
N THR A 141 -1.29 -2.14 6.05
CA THR A 141 -2.08 -1.57 7.13
C THR A 141 -1.79 -2.30 8.42
N TYR A 142 -1.95 -1.60 9.54
CA TYR A 142 -1.81 -2.18 10.87
C TYR A 142 -3.16 -2.21 11.58
N ALA A 143 -3.74 -1.05 11.86
CA ALA A 143 -5.00 -0.97 12.61
C ALA A 143 -6.21 -1.54 11.85
N GLU A 144 -6.18 -1.57 10.51
CA GLU A 144 -7.28 -2.08 9.69
C GLU A 144 -7.11 -3.57 9.30
N SER A 145 -6.06 -4.25 9.77
CA SER A 145 -5.85 -5.68 9.50
C SER A 145 -7.00 -6.52 10.03
N LEU A 146 -7.47 -7.49 9.24
CA LEU A 146 -8.70 -8.22 9.56
C LEU A 146 -8.58 -9.08 10.83
N MET A 147 -7.37 -9.49 11.24
CA MET A 147 -7.16 -10.25 12.48
C MET A 147 -7.67 -9.54 13.74
N TYR A 148 -7.78 -8.21 13.72
CA TYR A 148 -8.27 -7.44 14.86
C TYR A 148 -9.80 -7.33 14.92
N ARG A 149 -10.52 -7.65 13.83
CA ARG A 149 -11.98 -7.53 13.79
C ARG A 149 -12.70 -8.50 14.72
N PRO A 150 -12.36 -9.80 14.80
CA PRO A 150 -13.07 -10.75 15.66
C PRO A 150 -13.00 -10.43 17.16
N THR A 151 -11.98 -9.69 17.59
CA THR A 151 -11.75 -9.33 19.00
C THR A 151 -12.02 -7.86 19.29
N LYS A 152 -12.62 -7.12 18.34
CA LYS A 152 -12.93 -5.71 18.49
C LYS A 152 -13.84 -5.50 19.71
N GLY A 153 -13.43 -4.59 20.60
CA GLY A 153 -14.15 -4.30 21.84
C GLY A 153 -13.78 -5.22 23.02
N LEU A 154 -13.02 -6.29 22.78
CA LEU A 154 -12.46 -7.16 23.82
C LEU A 154 -10.95 -6.96 23.97
N LEU A 155 -10.21 -7.02 22.86
CA LEU A 155 -8.78 -6.77 22.82
C LEU A 155 -8.50 -5.47 22.08
N THR A 156 -7.63 -4.67 22.67
CA THR A 156 -7.12 -3.44 22.04
C THR A 156 -6.04 -3.79 21.04
N ILE A 157 -6.04 -3.12 19.88
CA ILE A 157 -4.93 -3.20 18.93
C ILE A 157 -3.67 -2.71 19.66
N PRO A 158 -2.55 -3.46 19.64
CA PRO A 158 -1.34 -3.02 20.33
C PRO A 158 -0.93 -1.61 19.84
N SER A 159 -0.38 -0.78 20.73
CA SER A 159 -0.12 0.67 20.52
C SER A 159 -1.35 1.60 20.42
N TYR A 160 -2.58 1.07 20.36
CA TYR A 160 -3.84 1.84 20.40
C TYR A 160 -4.59 1.65 21.73
N GLY A 161 -3.84 1.49 22.82
CA GLY A 161 -4.42 1.28 24.15
C GLY A 161 -5.25 2.50 24.62
N PRO A 162 -6.44 2.32 25.19
CA PRO A 162 -7.31 3.40 25.65
C PRO A 162 -6.85 4.03 26.97
N GLY A 163 -5.68 3.66 27.50
CA GLY A 163 -5.12 4.15 28.74
C GLY A 163 -4.95 3.07 29.83
N PRO A 164 -4.52 3.46 31.03
CA PRO A 164 -4.26 2.54 32.13
C PRO A 164 -5.53 1.83 32.61
N ASN A 165 -5.38 0.60 33.12
CA ASN A 165 -6.47 -0.21 33.71
C ASN A 165 -7.66 -0.51 32.79
N ALA A 166 -7.47 -0.48 31.47
CA ALA A 166 -8.55 -0.58 30.50
C ALA A 166 -8.82 -2.00 29.96
N TRP A 167 -8.35 -3.02 30.67
CA TRP A 167 -8.56 -4.44 30.33
C TRP A 167 -10.00 -4.93 30.56
N GLY A 168 -10.85 -4.11 31.19
CA GLY A 168 -12.28 -4.39 31.35
C GLY A 168 -12.60 -5.62 32.21
N PRO A 169 -13.89 -5.99 32.32
CA PRO A 169 -14.31 -7.23 32.97
C PRO A 169 -13.95 -8.45 32.10
N LYS A 170 -13.95 -9.64 32.71
CA LYS A 170 -13.75 -10.90 31.98
C LYS A 170 -14.75 -11.00 30.81
N PRO A 171 -14.29 -11.26 29.57
CA PRO A 171 -15.18 -11.44 28.43
C PRO A 171 -16.20 -12.56 28.67
N CYS A 172 -17.44 -12.36 28.21
CA CYS A 172 -18.47 -13.40 28.26
C CYS A 172 -18.08 -14.56 27.33
N SER A 173 -18.15 -15.80 27.82
CA SER A 173 -17.70 -17.01 27.09
C SER A 173 -18.55 -17.37 25.87
N LYS A 174 -19.62 -16.62 25.55
CA LYS A 174 -20.50 -16.91 24.42
C LYS A 174 -20.18 -15.93 23.29
N ILE A 175 -19.29 -16.38 22.41
CA ILE A 175 -19.13 -15.87 21.04
C ILE A 175 -19.60 -17.00 20.13
#